data_AF-A0A2H0G1C1-F1
#
_entry.id   AF-A0A2H0G1C1-F1
#
_cell.length_a   1.000
_cell.length_b   1.000
_cell.length_c   1.000
_cell.angle_alpha   90.00
_cell.angle_beta   90.00
_cell.angle_gamma   90.00
#
_symmetry.space_group_name_H-M   'P 1'
#
loop_
_entity.id
_entity.type
_entity.pdbx_description
1 polymer ?
#
loop_
_entity_poly.entity_id
_entity_poly.type
_entity_poly.pdbx_seq_one_letter_code
_entity_poly.pdbx_strand_id
1 'polypeptide(L)'
;MSQTPHPLQVYCNDKETVGVCRVEFYTTGGAFLQGMKMFVLILFVAILSIVLPGLHFITVPLGILASPFVWIYVFLTRKGAVKRMNGNFFCPECGANNNVAFRGIPPYSNKCVQCQHDFTCSPVAPPPGSNPRINGVKLD
;
A
#
# COMPACT_ATOMS: atom_id res chain seq x y z
N MET A 1 12.94 2.98 12.81
CA MET A 1 11.71 2.21 12.51
C MET A 1 12.08 0.74 12.53
N SER A 2 11.66 -0.02 13.53
CA SER A 2 11.97 -1.47 13.62
C SER A 2 11.11 -2.20 12.59
N GLN A 3 11.74 -2.90 11.67
CA GLN A 3 11.07 -3.73 10.67
C GLN A 3 11.13 -5.18 11.15
N THR A 4 9.99 -5.72 11.59
CA THR A 4 9.89 -7.14 11.92
C THR A 4 9.98 -7.97 10.63
N PRO A 5 10.81 -9.02 10.58
CA PRO A 5 10.76 -9.98 9.49
C PRO A 5 9.44 -10.76 9.55
N HIS A 6 8.78 -10.88 8.40
CA HIS A 6 7.55 -11.62 8.20
C HIS A 6 7.75 -12.66 7.09
N PRO A 7 7.15 -13.85 7.19
CA PRO A 7 7.18 -14.81 6.10
C PRO A 7 6.45 -14.25 4.88
N LEU A 8 7.05 -14.45 3.70
CA LEU A 8 6.51 -14.05 2.41
C LEU A 8 6.12 -15.33 1.65
N GLN A 9 4.83 -15.55 1.42
CA GLN A 9 4.39 -16.62 0.53
C GLN A 9 4.59 -16.17 -0.91
N VAL A 10 5.22 -17.03 -1.71
CA VAL A 10 5.44 -16.81 -3.14
C VAL A 10 4.92 -18.00 -3.91
N TYR A 11 4.06 -17.74 -4.90
CA TYR A 11 3.49 -18.70 -5.81
C TYR A 11 4.00 -18.44 -7.23
N CYS A 12 4.43 -19.49 -7.93
CA CYS A 12 4.88 -19.43 -9.33
C CYS A 12 4.63 -20.80 -9.96
N ASN A 13 3.87 -20.85 -11.06
CA ASN A 13 3.51 -22.09 -11.78
C ASN A 13 3.11 -23.26 -10.85
N ASP A 14 2.12 -23.05 -9.99
CA ASP A 14 1.60 -24.06 -9.03
C ASP A 14 2.60 -24.55 -7.97
N LYS A 15 3.82 -24.00 -7.92
CA LYS A 15 4.77 -24.23 -6.83
C LYS A 15 4.77 -23.06 -5.86
N GLU A 16 4.94 -23.37 -4.58
CA GLU A 16 5.05 -22.39 -3.51
C GLU A 16 6.42 -22.42 -2.84
N THR A 17 6.83 -21.26 -2.33
CA THR A 17 7.98 -21.14 -1.43
C THR A 17 7.71 -20.09 -0.35
N VAL A 18 8.54 -20.11 0.70
CA VAL A 18 8.49 -19.12 1.78
C VAL A 18 9.78 -18.31 1.76
N GLY A 19 9.66 -17.03 1.44
CA GLY A 19 10.70 -16.03 1.61
C GLY A 19 10.59 -15.28 2.93
N VAL A 20 11.46 -14.29 3.10
CA VAL A 20 11.40 -13.37 4.24
C VAL A 20 11.23 -11.96 3.70
N CYS A 21 10.22 -11.25 4.21
CA CYS A 21 9.96 -9.86 3.88
C CYS A 21 9.94 -8.98 5.12
N ARG A 22 10.11 -7.70 4.89
CA ARG A 22 9.97 -6.61 5.85
C ARG A 22 8.84 -5.73 5.35
N VAL A 23 7.81 -5.60 6.17
CA VAL A 23 6.62 -4.83 5.85
C VAL A 23 6.66 -3.53 6.62
N GLU A 24 6.53 -2.41 5.92
CA GLU A 24 6.32 -1.10 6.51
C GLU A 24 4.84 -0.76 6.39
N PHE A 25 4.19 -0.46 7.51
CA PHE A 25 2.80 -0.05 7.55
C PHE A 25 2.68 1.48 7.58
N TYR A 26 1.56 1.98 7.08
CA TYR A 26 1.20 3.38 7.26
C TYR A 26 0.87 3.66 8.72
N THR A 27 1.61 4.59 9.31
CA THR A 27 1.26 5.17 10.61
C THR A 27 0.02 6.06 10.48
N THR A 28 -0.69 6.32 11.58
CA THR A 28 -1.83 7.24 11.61
C THR A 28 -1.46 8.61 11.02
N GLY A 29 -0.29 9.15 11.39
CA GLY A 29 0.21 10.40 10.83
C GLY A 29 0.54 10.30 9.32
N GLY A 30 1.10 9.18 8.87
CA GLY A 30 1.36 8.94 7.45
C GLY A 30 0.09 8.85 6.60
N ALA A 31 -0.93 8.15 7.09
CA ALA A 31 -2.24 8.05 6.45
C ALA A 31 -2.94 9.42 6.41
N PHE A 32 -2.90 10.18 7.51
CA PHE A 32 -3.45 11.53 7.60
C PHE A 32 -2.80 12.48 6.61
N LEU A 33 -1.46 12.50 6.54
CA LEU A 33 -0.72 13.35 5.61
C LEU A 33 -1.03 12.99 4.14
N GLN A 34 -1.14 11.69 3.83
CA GLN A 34 -1.48 11.24 2.48
C GLN A 34 -2.91 11.65 2.09
N GLY A 35 -3.87 11.51 3.01
CA GLY A 35 -5.21 12.04 2.81
C GLY A 35 -5.21 13.55 2.60
N MET A 36 -4.47 14.29 3.42
CA MET A 36 -4.42 15.76 3.34
C MET A 36 -3.84 16.22 1.99
N LYS A 37 -2.86 15.50 1.44
CA LYS A 37 -2.36 15.76 0.08
C LYS A 37 -3.47 15.63 -0.97
N MET A 38 -4.31 14.61 -0.88
CA MET A 38 -5.44 14.42 -1.81
C MET A 38 -6.52 15.49 -1.62
N PHE A 39 -6.80 15.88 -0.36
CA PHE A 39 -7.69 16.98 -0.03
C PHE A 39 -7.26 18.29 -0.69
N VAL A 40 -5.99 18.69 -0.49
CA VAL A 40 -5.43 19.92 -1.05
C VAL A 40 -5.43 19.87 -2.58
N LEU A 41 -5.10 18.71 -3.17
CA LEU A 41 -5.12 18.54 -4.63
C LEU A 41 -6.52 18.75 -5.22
N ILE A 42 -7.56 18.17 -4.61
CA ILE A 42 -8.95 18.34 -5.07
C ILE A 42 -9.40 19.80 -4.92
N LEU A 43 -9.12 20.44 -3.79
CA LEU A 43 -9.44 21.86 -3.60
C LEU A 43 -8.71 22.75 -4.59
N PHE A 44 -7.44 22.46 -4.87
CA PHE A 44 -6.65 23.21 -5.83
C PHE A 44 -7.27 23.11 -7.25
N VAL A 45 -7.67 21.91 -7.67
CA VAL A 45 -8.39 21.71 -8.94
C VAL A 45 -9.73 22.47 -8.95
N ALA A 46 -10.47 22.46 -7.84
CA ALA A 46 -11.71 23.21 -7.71
C ALA A 46 -11.48 24.72 -7.87
N ILE A 47 -10.45 25.28 -7.24
CA ILE A 47 -10.09 26.70 -7.37
C ILE A 47 -9.69 27.04 -8.81
N LEU A 48 -8.86 26.22 -9.44
CA LEU A 48 -8.45 26.45 -10.84
C LEU A 48 -9.64 26.45 -11.81
N SER A 49 -10.69 25.69 -11.51
CA SER A 49 -11.89 25.63 -12.35
C SER A 49 -12.67 26.95 -12.42
N ILE A 50 -12.43 27.90 -11.51
CA ILE A 50 -13.09 29.24 -11.48
C ILE A 50 -12.86 30.02 -12.78
N VAL A 51 -11.71 29.81 -13.44
CA VAL A 51 -11.37 30.50 -14.70
C VAL A 51 -12.30 30.10 -15.86
N LEU A 52 -12.99 28.95 -15.74
CA LEU A 52 -13.90 28.44 -16.76
C LEU A 52 -15.35 28.83 -16.43
N PRO A 53 -15.93 29.85 -17.10
CA PRO A 53 -17.33 30.21 -16.92
C PRO A 53 -18.24 29.02 -17.27
N GLY A 54 -19.29 28.82 -16.47
CA GLY A 54 -20.18 27.66 -16.58
C GLY A 54 -19.72 26.46 -15.75
N LEU A 55 -18.48 25.97 -15.95
CA LEU A 55 -17.99 24.78 -15.25
C LEU A 55 -17.87 24.98 -13.73
N HIS A 56 -17.36 26.15 -13.31
CA HIS A 56 -17.11 26.44 -11.88
C HIS A 56 -18.36 26.36 -11.00
N PHE A 57 -19.56 26.60 -11.56
CA PHE A 57 -20.82 26.49 -10.80
C PHE A 57 -21.09 25.06 -10.32
N ILE A 58 -20.56 24.06 -11.01
CA ILE A 58 -20.72 22.64 -10.65
C ILE A 58 -19.46 22.16 -9.93
N THR A 59 -18.28 22.44 -10.50
CA THR A 59 -17.01 21.87 -10.00
C THR A 59 -16.57 22.46 -8.67
N VAL A 60 -16.84 23.74 -8.38
CA VAL A 60 -16.43 24.35 -7.10
C VAL A 60 -17.23 23.78 -5.94
N PRO A 61 -18.58 23.80 -5.91
CA PRO A 61 -19.34 23.20 -4.82
C PRO A 61 -19.05 21.70 -4.67
N LEU A 62 -18.99 20.97 -5.79
CA LEU A 62 -18.72 19.54 -5.77
C LEU A 62 -17.31 19.23 -5.27
N GLY A 63 -16.30 19.99 -5.68
CA GLY A 63 -14.92 19.83 -5.23
C GLY A 63 -14.76 20.13 -3.74
N ILE A 64 -15.40 21.19 -3.24
CA ILE A 64 -15.41 21.53 -1.81
C ILE A 64 -16.07 20.40 -1.01
N LEU A 65 -17.23 19.91 -1.43
CA LEU A 65 -17.93 18.81 -0.75
C LEU A 65 -17.19 17.49 -0.86
N ALA A 66 -16.61 17.15 -2.01
CA ALA A 66 -15.90 15.89 -2.22
C ALA A 66 -14.57 15.83 -1.46
N SER A 67 -13.91 16.98 -1.23
CA SER A 67 -12.60 17.02 -0.60
C SER A 67 -12.55 16.35 0.81
N PRO A 68 -13.43 16.65 1.80
CA PRO A 68 -13.42 15.97 3.09
C PRO A 68 -13.79 14.48 2.98
N PHE A 69 -14.69 14.11 2.07
CA PHE A 69 -15.05 12.70 1.86
C PHE A 69 -13.86 11.89 1.34
N VAL A 70 -13.16 12.39 0.32
CA VAL A 70 -11.97 11.73 -0.22
C VAL A 70 -10.86 11.68 0.84
N TRP A 71 -10.70 12.76 1.61
CA TRP A 71 -9.74 12.78 2.71
C TRP A 71 -9.97 11.67 3.73
N ILE A 72 -11.20 11.57 4.26
CA ILE A 72 -11.60 10.54 5.24
C ILE A 72 -11.46 9.15 4.63
N TYR A 73 -11.92 8.96 3.40
CA TYR A 73 -11.80 7.68 2.69
C TYR A 73 -10.34 7.23 2.56
N VAL A 74 -9.44 8.13 2.13
CA VAL A 74 -8.01 7.84 2.03
C VAL A 74 -7.40 7.58 3.40
N PHE A 75 -7.79 8.33 4.43
CA PHE A 75 -7.31 8.10 5.80
C PHE A 75 -7.71 6.71 6.30
N LEU A 76 -8.98 6.33 6.20
CA LEU A 76 -9.48 5.05 6.69
C LEU A 76 -8.90 3.86 5.90
N THR A 77 -8.77 3.98 4.58
CA THR A 77 -8.21 2.91 3.73
C THR A 77 -6.70 2.76 3.88
N ARG A 78 -5.99 3.82 4.27
CA ARG A 78 -4.53 3.79 4.43
C ARG A 78 -4.09 3.56 5.88
N LYS A 79 -4.89 3.88 6.88
CA LYS A 79 -4.54 3.67 8.30
C LYS A 79 -4.25 2.17 8.54
N GLY A 80 -3.00 1.85 8.90
CA GLY A 80 -2.57 0.46 9.13
C GLY A 80 -2.37 -0.38 7.86
N ALA A 81 -2.57 0.19 6.67
CA ALA A 81 -2.32 -0.51 5.41
C ALA A 81 -0.81 -0.71 5.17
N VAL A 82 -0.46 -1.70 4.35
CA VAL A 82 0.92 -1.89 3.88
C VAL A 82 1.33 -0.69 3.02
N LYS A 83 2.42 -0.04 3.41
CA LYS A 83 3.04 1.08 2.69
C LYS A 83 4.11 0.57 1.74
N ARG A 84 4.99 -0.29 2.26
CA ARG A 84 6.13 -0.87 1.54
C ARG A 84 6.36 -2.29 1.99
N MET A 85 6.85 -3.10 1.07
CA MET A 85 7.31 -4.45 1.34
C MET A 85 8.65 -4.65 0.65
N ASN A 86 9.66 -5.02 1.43
CA ASN A 86 10.99 -5.36 0.92
C ASN A 86 11.36 -6.76 1.39
N GLY A 87 11.65 -7.68 0.49
CA GLY A 87 11.96 -9.07 0.86
C GLY A 87 12.83 -9.79 -0.14
N ASN A 88 13.39 -10.91 0.28
CA ASN A 88 14.12 -11.83 -0.58
C ASN A 88 13.43 -13.19 -0.54
N PHE A 89 13.43 -13.87 -1.68
CA PHE A 89 12.89 -15.22 -1.81
C PHE A 89 13.62 -15.97 -2.92
N PHE A 90 13.58 -17.30 -2.87
CA PHE A 90 14.09 -18.13 -3.96
C PHE A 90 12.95 -18.50 -4.91
N CYS A 91 13.14 -18.34 -6.21
CA CYS A 91 12.12 -18.74 -7.18
C CYS A 91 11.85 -20.24 -7.05
N PRO A 92 10.60 -20.71 -6.91
CA PRO A 92 10.31 -22.13 -6.72
C PRO A 92 10.52 -22.94 -8.01
N GLU A 93 10.62 -22.28 -9.17
CA GLU A 93 10.91 -22.93 -10.45
C GLU A 93 12.41 -23.14 -10.69
N CYS A 94 13.22 -22.09 -10.57
CA CYS A 94 14.64 -22.12 -10.95
C CYS A 94 15.63 -22.04 -9.77
N GLY A 95 15.14 -21.81 -8.54
CA GLY A 95 15.98 -21.65 -7.35
C GLY A 95 16.78 -20.33 -7.29
N ALA A 96 16.63 -19.42 -8.27
CA ALA A 96 17.34 -18.14 -8.24
C ALA A 96 16.83 -17.24 -7.10
N ASN A 97 17.74 -16.51 -6.45
CA ASN A 97 17.39 -15.52 -5.44
C ASN A 97 16.79 -14.27 -6.12
N ASN A 98 15.63 -13.84 -5.66
CA ASN A 98 14.91 -12.67 -6.15
C ASN A 98 14.67 -11.70 -5.00
N ASN A 99 14.70 -10.41 -5.30
CA ASN A 99 14.35 -9.34 -4.37
C ASN A 99 13.02 -8.71 -4.80
N VAL A 100 12.11 -8.53 -3.84
CA VAL A 100 10.89 -7.74 -4.02
C VAL A 100 11.07 -6.42 -3.30
N ALA A 101 10.91 -5.32 -4.02
CA ALA A 101 10.79 -3.98 -3.45
C ALA A 101 9.52 -3.33 -3.99
N PHE A 102 8.45 -3.36 -3.19
CA PHE A 102 7.13 -2.93 -3.61
C PHE A 102 6.58 -1.78 -2.76
N ARG A 103 5.80 -0.91 -3.41
CA ARG A 103 5.01 0.17 -2.81
C ARG A 103 3.57 -0.01 -3.25
N GLY A 104 2.69 -0.39 -2.33
CA GLY A 104 1.28 -0.56 -2.64
C GLY A 104 0.58 -1.61 -1.78
N ILE A 105 -0.58 -2.05 -2.26
CA ILE A 105 -1.45 -3.02 -1.59
C ILE A 105 -1.16 -4.41 -2.20
N PRO A 106 -0.88 -5.45 -1.38
CA PRO A 106 -0.72 -6.82 -1.86
C PRO A 106 -2.06 -7.39 -2.41
N PRO A 107 -2.04 -8.48 -3.21
CA PRO A 107 -0.86 -9.26 -3.63
C PRO A 107 -0.01 -8.54 -4.69
N TYR A 108 1.26 -8.92 -4.79
CA TYR A 108 2.20 -8.37 -5.77
C TYR A 108 2.59 -9.42 -6.80
N SER A 109 2.58 -9.05 -8.08
CA SER A 109 2.99 -9.94 -9.17
C SER A 109 4.13 -9.32 -9.99
N ASN A 110 5.14 -10.13 -10.29
CA ASN A 110 6.29 -9.76 -11.14
C ASN A 110 6.95 -11.01 -11.73
N LYS A 111 8.01 -10.84 -12.53
CA LYS A 111 8.76 -11.92 -13.18
C LYS A 111 10.06 -12.21 -12.47
N CYS A 112 10.41 -13.49 -12.38
CA CYS A 112 11.71 -13.91 -11.87
C CYS A 112 12.83 -13.34 -12.75
N VAL A 113 13.87 -12.76 -12.12
CA VAL A 113 14.99 -12.15 -12.86
C VAL A 113 15.75 -13.14 -13.74
N GLN A 114 15.77 -14.42 -13.35
CA GLN A 114 16.52 -15.47 -14.04
C GLN A 114 15.66 -16.21 -15.07
N CYS A 115 14.55 -16.83 -14.65
CA CYS A 115 13.73 -17.67 -15.52
C CYS A 115 12.54 -16.97 -16.16
N GLN A 116 12.32 -15.68 -15.88
CA GLN A 116 11.25 -14.83 -16.46
C GLN A 116 9.81 -15.33 -16.26
N HIS A 117 9.59 -16.33 -15.41
CA HIS A 117 8.26 -16.79 -15.04
C HIS A 117 7.59 -15.80 -14.08
N ASP A 118 6.27 -15.64 -14.26
CA ASP A 118 5.44 -14.83 -13.39
C ASP A 118 5.32 -15.47 -12.01
N PHE A 119 5.58 -14.70 -10.96
CA PHE A 119 5.34 -15.06 -9.59
C PHE A 119 4.40 -14.05 -8.94
N THR A 120 3.60 -14.52 -8.00
CA THR A 120 2.78 -13.68 -7.13
C THR A 120 3.21 -13.89 -5.68
N CYS A 121 3.43 -12.81 -4.94
CA CYS A 121 3.80 -12.87 -3.53
C CYS A 121 2.86 -12.06 -2.65
N SER A 122 2.60 -12.58 -1.45
CA SER A 122 1.79 -11.94 -0.42
C SER A 122 2.41 -12.17 0.95
N PRO A 123 2.46 -11.15 1.83
CA PRO A 123 2.85 -11.37 3.21
C PRO A 123 1.85 -12.33 3.87
N VAL A 124 2.33 -13.33 4.59
CA VAL A 124 1.45 -14.23 5.33
C VAL A 124 0.79 -13.43 6.45
N ALA A 125 -0.53 -13.51 6.54
CA ALA A 125 -1.26 -12.86 7.63
C ALA A 125 -0.66 -13.32 8.97
N PRO A 126 -0.40 -12.38 9.90
CA PRO A 126 0.08 -12.77 11.22
C PRO A 126 -1.00 -13.68 11.86
N PRO A 127 -0.62 -14.74 12.60
CA PRO A 127 -1.57 -15.72 13.10
C PRO A 127 -2.68 -15.05 13.94
N PRO A 128 -3.93 -15.52 13.88
CA PRO A 128 -5.03 -14.92 14.62
C PRO A 128 -4.67 -14.86 16.11
N GLY A 129 -4.73 -13.65 16.70
CA GLY A 129 -4.32 -13.38 18.08
C GLY A 129 -2.93 -12.73 18.23
N SER A 130 -2.11 -12.72 17.18
CA SER A 130 -0.91 -11.87 17.15
C SER A 130 -1.32 -10.43 16.84
N ASN A 131 -1.56 -9.67 17.91
CA ASN A 131 -1.80 -8.24 17.81
C ASN A 131 -0.57 -7.62 17.11
N PRO A 132 -0.70 -6.95 15.95
CA PRO A 132 0.43 -6.32 15.28
C PRO A 132 0.95 -5.17 16.14
N ARG A 133 1.75 -5.51 17.16
CA ARG A 133 2.44 -4.56 18.02
C ARG A 133 3.55 -3.93 17.19
N ILE A 134 3.22 -2.85 16.51
CA ILE A 134 4.23 -1.94 15.98
C ILE A 134 4.76 -1.16 17.19
N ASN A 135 5.91 -1.56 17.73
CA ASN A 135 6.59 -0.93 18.88
C ASN A 135 5.80 -0.93 20.21
N GLY A 136 5.10 -2.02 20.55
CA GLY A 136 4.47 -2.14 21.87
C GLY A 136 3.26 -1.23 22.12
N VAL A 137 2.87 -0.40 21.15
CA VAL A 137 1.65 0.39 21.19
C VAL A 137 0.51 -0.47 20.65
N LYS A 138 -0.47 -0.77 21.51
CA LYS A 138 -1.76 -1.31 21.08
C LYS A 138 -2.41 -0.26 20.17
N LEU A 139 -2.71 -0.63 18.92
CA LEU A 139 -3.62 0.14 18.10
C LEU A 139 -5.03 -0.29 18.52
N ASP A 140 -5.61 0.45 19.46
CA ASP A 140 -7.03 0.38 19.81
C ASP A 140 -7.86 1.21 18.81
#